data_AF-A0A4C1SCF9-F1
#
_entry.id   AF-A0A4C1SCF9-F1
#
_cell.length_a   1.000
_cell.length_b   1.000
_cell.length_c   1.000
_cell.angle_alpha   90.00
_cell.angle_beta   90.00
_cell.angle_gamma   90.00
#
_symmetry.space_group_name_H-M   'P 1'
#
loop_
_entity.id
_entity.type
_entity.pdbx_description
1 polymer ?
#
loop_
_entity_poly.entity_id
_entity_poly.type
_entity_poly.pdbx_seq_one_letter_code
_entity_poly.pdbx_strand_id
1 'polypeptide(L)'
;MDITDRSFKAEKLIDTIASYGLLLKPSEYSKLENFHKGYEKRIKDSDWSKHKKKLRLDGKRNIYIFLGDKRKALLKNTQPKEVEKVVDVLPTASPKRLKRIIQSIVTPKSKSAFTNEEALGLILNMGLTRNEYNILRTAVIGKGYDIFPSSKSIRQMKSEIVQPIQQPLEVSLKGAKVSVSELLENTASRIISTFSESDIEKCKDHELILMFKWGCDGTSGFSEYKQQSGSSSGIDYSSLFMASMVPLRMRLNKPTSSLNNAVTHEDIWINLTPGSKLLCRPILFEYVKENKATINEYIDNLKAQINAVSPIHIEACKKVIKVTFQGQLTMIDGKVANAITDTSSTWKLLDNIKRRKDEKKRIQIEFKEQLGLIIDKPVHGYGSSNDGNTARRFFENPDMTSSITGIDINILKRFKIILAVINSKKQINGDKFKKFASETQDLLSTIYPWKLMTPTLHRVLAHGKEIIANSMLGLGELTEEAQEARNRDVKKIRLFNTRKSSKIVQNMDLMEYLLISSDPVICSIRTKWLPNISYEIEKEDSESTEIKDLLTFDISDYFVENC
;
A
#
# COMPACT_ATOMS: atom_id res chain seq x y z
N MET A 1 -67.66 16.38 -3.38
CA MET A 1 -66.40 16.04 -2.68
C MET A 1 -65.28 16.08 -3.70
N ASP A 2 -64.46 17.11 -3.58
CA ASP A 2 -63.72 17.74 -4.67
C ASP A 2 -62.51 16.97 -5.22
N ILE A 3 -62.28 17.18 -6.51
CA ILE A 3 -61.14 16.70 -7.30
C ILE A 3 -59.81 17.31 -6.80
N THR A 4 -59.86 18.43 -6.06
CA THR A 4 -58.71 19.13 -5.48
C THR A 4 -58.05 18.38 -4.31
N ASP A 5 -58.77 17.57 -3.54
CA ASP A 5 -58.18 16.78 -2.43
C ASP A 5 -57.41 15.53 -2.92
N ARG A 6 -57.66 15.08 -4.15
CA ARG A 6 -56.91 13.96 -4.77
C ARG A 6 -55.64 14.41 -5.49
N SER A 7 -55.59 15.60 -6.07
CA SER A 7 -54.34 16.15 -6.63
C SER A 7 -53.35 16.51 -5.52
N PHE A 8 -53.85 17.07 -4.41
CA PHE A 8 -53.03 17.43 -3.24
C PHE A 8 -52.36 16.21 -2.58
N LYS A 9 -53.04 15.05 -2.57
CA LYS A 9 -52.48 13.77 -2.09
C LYS A 9 -51.48 13.14 -3.07
N ALA A 10 -51.61 13.41 -4.37
CA ALA A 10 -50.66 12.94 -5.39
C ALA A 10 -49.37 13.78 -5.39
N GLU A 11 -49.46 15.09 -5.23
CA GLU A 11 -48.30 15.99 -5.07
C GLU A 11 -47.50 15.64 -3.81
N LYS A 12 -48.18 15.45 -2.66
CA LYS A 12 -47.50 15.00 -1.43
C LYS A 12 -46.80 13.64 -1.57
N LEU A 13 -47.35 12.75 -2.38
CA LEU A 13 -46.76 11.43 -2.66
C LEU A 13 -45.54 11.57 -3.60
N ILE A 14 -45.61 12.47 -4.59
CA ILE A 14 -44.51 12.79 -5.50
C ILE A 14 -43.36 13.47 -4.74
N ASP A 15 -43.64 14.41 -3.85
CA ASP A 15 -42.64 15.06 -2.99
C ASP A 15 -42.01 14.08 -1.99
N THR A 16 -42.83 13.17 -1.44
CA THR A 16 -42.34 12.09 -0.58
C THR A 16 -41.42 11.16 -1.38
N ILE A 17 -41.75 10.80 -2.62
CA ILE A 17 -40.92 9.95 -3.49
C ILE A 17 -39.65 10.68 -3.97
N ALA A 18 -39.73 11.99 -4.23
CA ALA A 18 -38.59 12.83 -4.56
C ALA A 18 -37.60 12.96 -3.38
N SER A 19 -38.10 13.01 -2.14
CA SER A 19 -37.27 13.02 -0.92
C SER A 19 -36.48 11.72 -0.68
N TYR A 20 -36.83 10.63 -1.38
CA TYR A 20 -36.06 9.38 -1.43
C TYR A 20 -35.08 9.31 -2.62
N GLY A 21 -34.87 10.42 -3.35
CA GLY A 21 -33.84 10.53 -4.40
C GLY A 21 -34.17 9.81 -5.72
N LEU A 22 -35.45 9.59 -6.02
CA LEU A 22 -35.91 8.72 -7.14
C LEU A 22 -36.51 9.46 -8.35
N LEU A 23 -36.31 10.77 -8.51
CA LEU A 23 -36.70 11.56 -9.69
C LEU A 23 -35.54 12.41 -10.23
N LEU A 24 -35.50 12.61 -11.56
CA LEU A 24 -34.52 13.42 -12.30
C LEU A 24 -34.66 14.92 -11.97
N LYS A 25 -33.57 15.69 -12.07
CA LYS A 25 -33.54 17.12 -11.69
C LYS A 25 -34.38 17.97 -12.68
N PRO A 26 -34.98 19.09 -12.24
CA PRO A 26 -35.81 19.96 -13.09
C PRO A 26 -35.16 20.41 -14.40
N SER A 27 -33.82 20.51 -14.44
CA SER A 27 -33.03 20.84 -15.64
C SER A 27 -33.13 19.82 -16.79
N GLU A 28 -33.69 18.64 -16.54
CA GLU A 28 -33.78 17.54 -17.52
C GLU A 28 -35.17 17.44 -18.18
N TYR A 29 -36.17 18.19 -17.68
CA TYR A 29 -37.53 18.23 -18.25
C TYR A 29 -37.56 18.84 -19.66
N SER A 30 -36.68 19.81 -19.97
CA SER A 30 -36.63 20.49 -21.26
C SER A 30 -36.26 19.56 -22.44
N LYS A 31 -35.66 18.40 -22.16
CA LYS A 31 -35.32 17.39 -23.19
C LYS A 31 -36.53 16.54 -23.63
N LEU A 32 -37.56 16.41 -22.78
CA LEU A 32 -38.80 15.69 -23.08
C LEU A 32 -39.77 16.52 -23.94
N GLU A 33 -39.73 17.85 -23.79
CA GLU A 33 -40.60 18.77 -24.53
C GLU A 33 -40.28 18.82 -26.04
N ASN A 34 -39.00 18.67 -26.39
CA ASN A 34 -38.55 18.56 -27.77
C ASN A 34 -38.94 17.23 -28.44
N PHE A 35 -39.13 16.16 -27.65
CA PHE A 35 -39.60 14.86 -28.14
C PHE A 35 -41.10 14.90 -28.50
N HIS A 36 -41.89 15.69 -27.76
CA HIS A 36 -43.33 15.87 -27.98
C HIS A 36 -43.65 16.68 -29.25
N LYS A 37 -42.90 17.74 -29.56
CA LYS A 37 -43.12 18.58 -30.76
C LYS A 37 -42.87 17.84 -32.09
N GLY A 38 -42.08 16.76 -32.07
CA GLY A 38 -41.85 15.90 -33.25
C GLY A 38 -43.00 14.91 -33.55
N TYR A 39 -43.91 14.70 -32.59
CA TYR A 39 -45.03 13.76 -32.71
C TYR A 39 -46.31 14.42 -33.21
N GLU A 40 -46.52 15.71 -32.92
CA GLU A 40 -47.72 16.47 -33.32
C GLU A 40 -47.82 16.75 -34.83
N LYS A 41 -46.71 16.66 -35.57
CA LYS A 41 -46.67 16.98 -37.01
C LYS A 41 -47.23 15.88 -37.93
N ARG A 42 -47.65 14.73 -37.38
CA ARG A 42 -47.87 13.50 -38.16
C ARG A 42 -49.31 12.97 -38.27
N ILE A 43 -50.32 13.64 -37.76
CA ILE A 43 -51.71 13.14 -37.85
C ILE A 43 -52.64 14.25 -38.32
N LYS A 44 -52.94 14.24 -39.63
CA LYS A 44 -54.12 14.89 -40.19
C LYS A 44 -55.32 13.94 -40.08
N ASP A 45 -56.42 14.56 -39.68
CA ASP A 45 -57.83 14.24 -39.94
C ASP A 45 -58.43 12.88 -39.50
N SER A 46 -59.58 13.04 -38.84
CA SER A 46 -60.70 12.08 -38.69
C SER A 46 -60.81 11.17 -37.46
N ASP A 47 -60.35 11.54 -36.25
CA ASP A 47 -60.91 10.90 -35.03
C ASP A 47 -60.71 11.63 -33.68
N TRP A 48 -60.79 12.97 -33.68
CA TRP A 48 -60.49 13.80 -32.49
C TRP A 48 -61.39 13.50 -31.26
N SER A 49 -62.66 13.11 -31.48
CA SER A 49 -63.59 12.80 -30.39
C SER A 49 -63.39 11.42 -29.74
N LYS A 50 -62.90 10.41 -30.49
CA LYS A 50 -62.56 9.09 -29.90
C LYS A 50 -61.23 9.13 -29.14
N HIS A 51 -60.29 9.98 -29.55
CA HIS A 51 -59.00 10.15 -28.86
C HIS A 51 -59.13 10.84 -27.50
N LYS A 52 -60.10 11.75 -27.29
CA LYS A 52 -60.28 12.44 -26.00
C LYS A 52 -60.68 11.50 -24.86
N LYS A 53 -61.43 10.43 -25.18
CA LYS A 53 -61.82 9.37 -24.21
C LYS A 53 -60.65 8.40 -23.93
N LYS A 54 -59.77 8.18 -24.91
CA LYS A 54 -58.53 7.39 -24.78
C LYS A 54 -57.44 8.16 -24.02
N LEU A 55 -57.34 9.48 -24.21
CA LEU A 55 -56.40 10.38 -23.49
C LEU A 55 -56.73 10.56 -22.01
N ARG A 56 -58.02 10.55 -21.61
CA ARG A 56 -58.42 10.50 -20.19
C ARG A 56 -58.08 9.15 -19.52
N LEU A 57 -57.93 8.08 -20.31
CA LEU A 57 -57.44 6.78 -19.85
C LEU A 57 -55.90 6.68 -19.91
N ASP A 58 -55.24 7.42 -20.82
CA ASP A 58 -53.78 7.42 -20.97
C ASP A 58 -53.03 8.33 -19.97
N GLY A 59 -53.71 9.28 -19.32
CA GLY A 59 -53.16 9.97 -18.14
C GLY A 59 -52.79 9.01 -16.99
N LYS A 60 -53.43 7.83 -16.93
CA LYS A 60 -53.05 6.73 -16.02
C LYS A 60 -51.95 5.83 -16.59
N ARG A 61 -51.71 5.81 -17.91
CA ARG A 61 -50.68 4.94 -18.54
C ARG A 61 -49.27 5.52 -18.54
N ASN A 62 -49.10 6.83 -18.36
CA ASN A 62 -47.75 7.40 -18.18
C ASN A 62 -47.08 6.98 -16.85
N ILE A 63 -47.85 6.50 -15.87
CA ILE A 63 -47.30 5.81 -14.68
C ILE A 63 -46.91 4.34 -15.01
N TYR A 64 -47.61 3.71 -15.97
CA TYR A 64 -47.34 2.32 -16.36
C TYR A 64 -46.15 2.14 -17.31
N ILE A 65 -45.79 3.15 -18.10
CA ILE A 65 -44.60 3.08 -18.96
C ILE A 65 -43.32 3.26 -18.12
N PHE A 66 -43.34 4.13 -17.09
CA PHE A 66 -42.21 4.27 -16.16
C PHE A 66 -42.04 3.05 -15.23
N LEU A 67 -43.14 2.35 -14.92
CA LEU A 67 -43.09 1.06 -14.22
C LEU A 67 -42.69 -0.10 -15.15
N GLY A 68 -42.88 0.01 -16.46
CA GLY A 68 -42.52 -1.02 -17.45
C GLY A 68 -41.01 -1.26 -17.56
N ASP A 69 -40.21 -0.19 -17.47
CA ASP A 69 -38.74 -0.31 -17.52
C ASP A 69 -38.15 -0.83 -16.20
N LYS A 70 -38.78 -0.52 -15.05
CA LYS A 70 -38.46 -1.18 -13.77
C LYS A 70 -39.05 -2.59 -13.64
N ARG A 71 -40.11 -2.94 -14.36
CA ARG A 71 -40.67 -4.31 -14.46
C ARG A 71 -39.64 -5.28 -15.03
N LYS A 72 -38.89 -4.85 -16.05
CA LYS A 72 -37.74 -5.60 -16.60
C LYS A 72 -36.57 -5.73 -15.62
N ALA A 73 -36.37 -4.75 -14.73
CA ALA A 73 -35.34 -4.80 -13.69
C ALA A 73 -35.73 -5.73 -12.52
N LEU A 74 -37.01 -5.75 -12.10
CA LEU A 74 -37.52 -6.66 -11.05
C LEU A 74 -37.56 -8.13 -11.50
N LEU A 75 -37.90 -8.38 -12.77
CA LEU A 75 -37.95 -9.73 -13.36
C LEU A 75 -36.57 -10.42 -13.44
N LYS A 76 -35.46 -9.68 -13.29
CA LYS A 76 -34.11 -10.25 -13.37
C LYS A 76 -33.56 -10.81 -12.05
N ASN A 77 -34.10 -10.41 -10.90
CA ASN A 77 -33.42 -10.59 -9.61
C ASN A 77 -34.24 -11.28 -8.51
N THR A 78 -35.35 -11.97 -8.83
CA THR A 78 -36.18 -12.64 -7.81
C THR A 78 -36.73 -13.97 -8.31
N GLN A 79 -36.91 -14.96 -7.44
CA GLN A 79 -37.46 -16.27 -7.84
C GLN A 79 -38.89 -16.12 -8.42
N PRO A 80 -39.24 -16.81 -9.52
CA PRO A 80 -40.45 -16.54 -10.31
C PRO A 80 -41.77 -16.61 -9.54
N LYS A 81 -41.88 -17.49 -8.53
CA LYS A 81 -43.15 -17.80 -7.84
C LYS A 81 -43.59 -16.76 -6.79
N GLU A 82 -42.68 -15.92 -6.29
CA GLU A 82 -43.03 -14.87 -5.32
C GLU A 82 -43.38 -13.53 -6.01
N VAL A 83 -42.83 -13.28 -7.21
CA VAL A 83 -43.08 -12.06 -7.98
C VAL A 83 -44.49 -12.05 -8.60
N GLU A 84 -44.99 -13.20 -9.07
CA GLU A 84 -46.37 -13.32 -9.59
C GLU A 84 -47.41 -12.90 -8.54
N LYS A 85 -47.25 -13.34 -7.28
CA LYS A 85 -48.16 -12.98 -6.18
C LYS A 85 -48.15 -11.50 -5.83
N VAL A 86 -47.05 -10.79 -6.06
CA VAL A 86 -46.91 -9.35 -5.77
C VAL A 86 -47.45 -8.50 -6.92
N VAL A 87 -47.29 -8.95 -8.17
CA VAL A 87 -47.73 -8.23 -9.38
C VAL A 87 -49.25 -8.15 -9.49
N ASP A 88 -49.99 -9.18 -9.07
CA ASP A 88 -51.46 -9.18 -9.07
C ASP A 88 -52.09 -8.28 -8.00
N VAL A 89 -51.32 -7.95 -6.94
CA VAL A 89 -51.81 -7.18 -5.78
C VAL A 89 -51.53 -5.68 -5.92
N LEU A 90 -50.56 -5.29 -6.75
CA LEU A 90 -50.20 -3.88 -6.99
C LEU A 90 -51.34 -3.00 -7.54
N PRO A 91 -52.23 -3.46 -8.44
CA PRO A 91 -53.33 -2.64 -8.95
C PRO A 91 -54.47 -2.41 -7.94
N THR A 92 -54.57 -3.24 -6.90
CA THR A 92 -55.71 -3.29 -5.96
C THR A 92 -55.33 -2.99 -4.52
N ALA A 93 -54.03 -2.83 -4.21
CA ALA A 93 -53.55 -2.55 -2.86
C ALA A 93 -53.82 -1.10 -2.43
N SER A 94 -54.34 -0.95 -1.20
CA SER A 94 -54.49 0.37 -0.58
C SER A 94 -53.11 1.01 -0.28
N PRO A 95 -53.02 2.35 -0.21
CA PRO A 95 -51.75 3.05 0.07
C PRO A 95 -51.04 2.57 1.35
N LYS A 96 -51.80 2.18 2.38
CA LYS A 96 -51.26 1.60 3.63
C LYS A 96 -50.62 0.22 3.39
N ARG A 97 -51.20 -0.60 2.52
CA ARG A 97 -50.70 -1.95 2.18
C ARG A 97 -49.46 -1.86 1.30
N LEU A 98 -49.45 -0.95 0.32
CA LEU A 98 -48.26 -0.61 -0.48
C LEU A 98 -47.09 -0.14 0.39
N LYS A 99 -47.36 0.73 1.38
CA LYS A 99 -46.33 1.19 2.33
C LYS A 99 -45.70 0.04 3.12
N ARG A 100 -46.50 -0.93 3.59
CA ARG A 100 -45.99 -2.13 4.27
C ARG A 100 -45.17 -3.04 3.35
N ILE A 101 -45.61 -3.24 2.11
CA ILE A 101 -44.89 -4.05 1.11
C ILE A 101 -43.54 -3.41 0.79
N ILE A 102 -43.50 -2.10 0.58
CA ILE A 102 -42.25 -1.36 0.34
C ILE A 102 -41.34 -1.40 1.57
N GLN A 103 -41.89 -1.30 2.79
CA GLN A 103 -41.12 -1.42 4.04
C GLN A 103 -40.60 -2.83 4.30
N SER A 104 -41.25 -3.88 3.78
CA SER A 104 -40.77 -5.26 3.86
C SER A 104 -39.71 -5.61 2.82
N ILE A 105 -39.53 -4.77 1.78
CA ILE A 105 -38.44 -4.91 0.82
C ILE A 105 -37.20 -4.27 1.44
N VAL A 106 -36.27 -5.10 1.87
CA VAL A 106 -34.96 -4.65 2.38
C VAL A 106 -34.24 -3.90 1.28
N THR A 107 -34.29 -2.57 1.33
CA THR A 107 -33.49 -1.70 0.46
C THR A 107 -32.20 -1.37 1.21
N PRO A 108 -31.01 -1.75 0.72
CA PRO A 108 -29.76 -1.39 1.38
C PRO A 108 -29.66 0.14 1.42
N LYS A 109 -29.61 0.73 2.61
CA LYS A 109 -29.37 2.17 2.79
C LYS A 109 -27.99 2.51 2.21
N SER A 110 -27.87 3.60 1.44
CA SER A 110 -26.67 4.00 0.69
C SER A 110 -25.38 4.24 1.50
N LYS A 111 -25.38 4.01 2.82
CA LYS A 111 -24.18 4.00 3.67
C LYS A 111 -23.41 2.65 3.65
N SER A 112 -23.89 1.63 2.94
CA SER A 112 -23.30 0.28 2.93
C SER A 112 -22.55 -0.11 1.64
N ALA A 113 -22.38 0.80 0.69
CA ALA A 113 -21.66 0.52 -0.56
C ALA A 113 -20.21 1.01 -0.47
N PHE A 114 -19.29 0.24 -1.05
CA PHE A 114 -17.87 0.58 -1.11
C PHE A 114 -17.65 1.78 -2.03
N THR A 115 -16.79 2.72 -1.62
CA THR A 115 -16.27 3.75 -2.53
C THR A 115 -15.34 3.12 -3.58
N ASN A 116 -14.98 3.88 -4.61
CA ASN A 116 -14.02 3.42 -5.61
C ASN A 116 -12.65 3.12 -4.98
N GLU A 117 -12.21 3.96 -4.03
CA GLU A 117 -10.95 3.80 -3.30
C GLU A 117 -11.02 2.57 -2.40
N GLU A 118 -12.16 2.36 -1.74
CA GLU A 118 -12.32 1.22 -0.85
C GLU A 118 -12.32 -0.10 -1.61
N ALA A 119 -13.05 -0.16 -2.74
CA ALA A 119 -13.05 -1.31 -3.61
C ALA A 119 -11.67 -1.57 -4.23
N LEU A 120 -10.93 -0.52 -4.60
CA LEU A 120 -9.56 -0.65 -5.09
C LEU A 120 -8.63 -1.19 -4.00
N GLY A 121 -8.74 -0.71 -2.76
CA GLY A 121 -8.00 -1.24 -1.62
C GLY A 121 -8.25 -2.72 -1.40
N LEU A 122 -9.53 -3.15 -1.47
CA LEU A 122 -9.90 -4.57 -1.34
C LEU A 122 -9.32 -5.42 -2.48
N ILE A 123 -9.41 -4.94 -3.73
CA ILE A 123 -8.82 -5.62 -4.90
C ILE A 123 -7.32 -5.87 -4.67
N LEU A 124 -6.60 -4.88 -4.17
CA LEU A 124 -5.16 -4.98 -3.94
C LEU A 124 -4.81 -5.89 -2.75
N ASN A 125 -5.56 -5.81 -1.65
CA ASN A 125 -5.34 -6.69 -0.48
C ASN A 125 -5.59 -8.17 -0.80
N MET A 126 -6.62 -8.45 -1.59
CA MET A 126 -6.96 -9.82 -2.00
C MET A 126 -6.19 -10.28 -3.24
N GLY A 127 -5.44 -9.40 -3.91
CA GLY A 127 -4.72 -9.72 -5.15
C GLY A 127 -5.64 -10.01 -6.35
N LEU A 128 -6.89 -9.55 -6.32
CA LEU A 128 -7.90 -9.90 -7.32
C LEU A 128 -7.52 -9.40 -8.72
N THR A 129 -7.67 -10.27 -9.70
CA THR A 129 -7.70 -9.89 -11.11
C THR A 129 -9.00 -9.14 -11.42
N ARG A 130 -9.00 -8.39 -12.53
CA ARG A 130 -10.22 -7.72 -13.02
C ARG A 130 -11.36 -8.71 -13.26
N ASN A 131 -11.06 -9.92 -13.71
CA ASN A 131 -12.07 -10.93 -13.98
C ASN A 131 -12.68 -11.44 -12.68
N GLU A 132 -11.86 -11.79 -11.68
CA GLU A 132 -12.32 -12.25 -10.38
C GLU A 132 -13.18 -11.18 -9.69
N TYR A 133 -12.76 -9.91 -9.74
CA TYR A 133 -13.56 -8.80 -9.22
C TYR A 133 -14.92 -8.67 -9.91
N ASN A 134 -14.97 -8.81 -11.24
CA ASN A 134 -16.24 -8.77 -11.99
C ASN A 134 -17.15 -9.95 -11.66
N ILE A 135 -16.59 -11.15 -11.49
CA ILE A 135 -17.33 -12.34 -11.08
C ILE A 135 -17.92 -12.12 -9.69
N LEU A 136 -17.10 -11.68 -8.73
CA LEU A 136 -17.54 -11.34 -7.37
C LEU A 136 -18.68 -10.32 -7.39
N ARG A 137 -18.48 -9.18 -8.08
CA ARG A 137 -19.50 -8.13 -8.21
C ARG A 137 -20.80 -8.66 -8.81
N THR A 138 -20.72 -9.46 -9.88
CA THR A 138 -21.90 -10.04 -10.53
C THR A 138 -22.63 -11.01 -9.62
N ALA A 139 -21.91 -11.85 -8.87
CA ALA A 139 -22.49 -12.78 -7.90
C ALA A 139 -23.22 -12.06 -6.77
N VAL A 140 -22.63 -10.99 -6.23
CA VAL A 140 -23.22 -10.19 -5.15
C VAL A 140 -24.48 -9.43 -5.64
N ILE A 141 -24.44 -8.88 -6.86
CA ILE A 141 -25.63 -8.29 -7.52
C ILE A 141 -26.71 -9.34 -7.74
N GLY A 142 -26.35 -10.57 -8.12
CA GLY A 142 -27.28 -11.69 -8.27
C GLY A 142 -27.95 -12.10 -6.96
N LYS A 143 -27.40 -11.72 -5.81
CA LYS A 143 -28.01 -11.88 -4.47
C LYS A 143 -28.83 -10.65 -4.03
N GLY A 144 -28.97 -9.64 -4.89
CA GLY A 144 -29.74 -8.43 -4.62
C GLY A 144 -28.94 -7.27 -4.01
N TYR A 145 -27.61 -7.37 -3.92
CA TYR A 145 -26.75 -6.35 -3.32
C TYR A 145 -25.86 -5.68 -4.40
N ASP A 146 -26.03 -4.37 -4.63
CA ASP A 146 -25.11 -3.58 -5.47
C ASP A 146 -24.22 -2.71 -4.59
N ILE A 147 -23.23 -3.35 -3.98
CA ILE A 147 -22.33 -2.72 -3.00
C ILE A 147 -20.96 -2.38 -3.57
N PHE A 148 -20.60 -2.93 -4.72
CA PHE A 148 -19.28 -2.77 -5.32
C PHE A 148 -19.34 -1.86 -6.56
N PRO A 149 -18.44 -0.88 -6.69
CA PRO A 149 -18.41 0.01 -7.85
C PRO A 149 -18.05 -0.74 -9.14
N SER A 150 -18.36 -0.14 -10.28
CA SER A 150 -18.06 -0.76 -11.58
C SER A 150 -16.55 -0.86 -11.83
N SER A 151 -16.13 -1.87 -12.59
CA SER A 151 -14.74 -1.95 -13.08
C SER A 151 -14.32 -0.74 -13.93
N LYS A 152 -15.28 -0.01 -14.52
CA LYS A 152 -14.99 1.19 -15.31
C LYS A 152 -14.60 2.37 -14.41
N SER A 153 -15.34 2.61 -13.32
CA SER A 153 -15.02 3.68 -12.37
C SER A 153 -13.69 3.40 -11.65
N ILE A 154 -13.43 2.14 -11.26
CA ILE A 154 -12.14 1.76 -10.67
C ILE A 154 -10.98 2.01 -11.65
N ARG A 155 -11.16 1.71 -12.94
CA ARG A 155 -10.12 1.98 -13.94
C ARG A 155 -9.83 3.48 -14.07
N GLN A 156 -10.88 4.30 -14.08
CA GLN A 156 -10.73 5.75 -14.16
C GLN A 156 -9.91 6.26 -12.97
N MET A 157 -10.24 5.83 -11.75
CA MET A 157 -9.45 6.16 -10.56
C MET A 157 -7.99 5.70 -10.65
N LYS A 158 -7.74 4.47 -11.12
CA LYS A 158 -6.37 3.98 -11.33
C LYS A 158 -5.59 4.91 -12.27
N SER A 159 -6.26 5.41 -13.32
CA SER A 159 -5.69 6.39 -14.23
C SER A 159 -5.40 7.72 -13.52
N GLU A 160 -6.32 8.23 -12.71
CA GLU A 160 -6.15 9.49 -11.94
C GLU A 160 -4.99 9.42 -10.93
N ILE A 161 -4.67 8.24 -10.39
CA ILE A 161 -3.52 8.04 -9.49
C ILE A 161 -2.18 8.12 -10.26
N VAL A 162 -2.14 7.56 -11.47
CA VAL A 162 -0.92 7.44 -12.28
C VAL A 162 -0.69 8.68 -13.17
N GLN A 163 -1.76 9.36 -13.60
CA GLN A 163 -1.72 10.51 -14.52
C GLN A 163 -0.90 11.73 -14.08
N PRO A 164 -0.79 12.09 -12.78
CA PRO A 164 0.01 13.24 -12.36
C PRO A 164 1.52 13.07 -12.59
N ILE A 165 1.96 11.88 -13.00
CA ILE A 165 3.30 11.66 -13.55
C ILE A 165 3.25 12.21 -14.99
N GLN A 166 3.67 13.47 -15.14
CA GLN A 166 3.40 14.35 -16.29
C GLN A 166 4.03 13.84 -17.61
N GLN A 167 5.06 13.00 -17.54
CA GLN A 167 5.62 12.32 -18.71
C GLN A 167 5.08 10.89 -18.85
N PRO A 168 4.89 10.39 -20.09
CA PRO A 168 4.55 8.99 -20.28
C PRO A 168 5.62 8.13 -19.61
N LEU A 169 5.16 7.16 -18.79
CA LEU A 169 6.01 6.11 -18.24
C LEU A 169 6.97 5.62 -19.32
N GLU A 170 8.27 5.69 -19.05
CA GLU A 170 9.27 5.23 -20.00
C GLU A 170 9.32 3.71 -19.93
N VAL A 171 8.58 3.06 -20.83
CA VAL A 171 8.46 1.61 -20.90
C VAL A 171 9.16 1.07 -22.15
N SER A 172 10.02 0.08 -21.95
CA SER A 172 10.75 -0.60 -23.02
C SER A 172 10.71 -2.12 -22.85
N LEU A 173 11.35 -2.85 -23.77
CA LEU A 173 11.59 -4.29 -23.59
C LEU A 173 12.51 -4.59 -22.40
N LYS A 174 13.40 -3.65 -22.04
CA LYS A 174 14.35 -3.81 -20.94
C LYS A 174 13.68 -3.58 -19.58
N GLY A 175 12.59 -2.83 -19.50
CA GLY A 175 11.99 -2.49 -18.22
C GLY A 175 11.06 -1.30 -18.28
N ALA A 176 10.83 -0.67 -17.13
CA ALA A 176 10.08 0.57 -17.02
C ALA A 176 10.71 1.51 -15.97
N LYS A 177 10.65 2.82 -16.21
CA LYS A 177 11.13 3.84 -15.27
C LYS A 177 10.17 5.01 -15.17
N VAL A 178 10.22 5.67 -14.01
CA VAL A 178 9.48 6.89 -13.67
C VAL A 178 10.49 7.99 -13.34
N SER A 179 10.20 9.23 -13.73
CA SER A 179 10.97 10.39 -13.29
C SER A 179 10.93 10.49 -11.76
N VAL A 180 12.10 10.61 -11.13
CA VAL A 180 12.22 10.74 -9.67
C VAL A 180 11.46 11.97 -9.16
N SER A 181 11.57 13.10 -9.86
CA SER A 181 10.88 14.35 -9.49
C SER A 181 9.37 14.17 -9.52
N GLU A 182 8.82 13.58 -10.58
CA GLU A 182 7.38 13.36 -10.73
C GLU A 182 6.86 12.34 -9.72
N LEU A 183 7.64 11.29 -9.43
CA LEU A 183 7.28 10.31 -8.42
C LEU A 183 7.21 10.96 -7.03
N LEU A 184 8.18 11.81 -6.68
CA LEU A 184 8.23 12.54 -5.41
C LEU A 184 7.08 13.55 -5.30
N GLU A 185 6.80 14.31 -6.36
CA GLU A 185 5.68 15.26 -6.41
C GLU A 185 4.34 14.57 -6.25
N ASN A 186 4.11 13.48 -7.00
CA ASN A 186 2.91 12.67 -6.85
C ASN A 186 2.82 12.11 -5.42
N THR A 187 3.91 11.61 -4.84
CA THR A 187 3.91 11.06 -3.47
C THR A 187 3.54 12.14 -2.45
N ALA A 188 4.20 13.31 -2.50
CA ALA A 188 3.94 14.43 -1.62
C ALA A 188 2.49 14.92 -1.74
N SER A 189 1.99 15.08 -2.97
CA SER A 189 0.59 15.50 -3.21
C SER A 189 -0.41 14.50 -2.65
N ARG A 190 -0.15 13.20 -2.81
CA ARG A 190 -1.01 12.14 -2.28
C ARG A 190 -0.97 12.09 -0.75
N ILE A 191 0.18 12.31 -0.12
CA ILE A 191 0.27 12.45 1.34
C ILE A 191 -0.46 13.72 1.82
N ILE A 192 -0.24 14.89 1.22
CA ILE A 192 -0.94 16.12 1.62
C ILE A 192 -2.46 15.98 1.48
N SER A 193 -2.93 15.22 0.49
CA SER A 193 -4.37 14.96 0.35
C SER A 193 -5.01 14.17 1.50
N THR A 194 -4.20 13.54 2.38
CA THR A 194 -4.69 12.89 3.61
C THR A 194 -4.69 13.81 4.83
N PHE A 195 -4.20 15.05 4.71
CA PHE A 195 -4.11 15.99 5.82
C PHE A 195 -5.49 16.48 6.25
N SER A 196 -5.66 16.67 7.56
CA SER A 196 -6.83 17.38 8.08
C SER A 196 -6.71 18.89 7.82
N GLU A 197 -7.81 19.63 7.95
CA GLU A 197 -7.77 21.10 7.89
C GLU A 197 -6.81 21.68 8.95
N SER A 198 -6.71 21.04 10.11
CA SER A 198 -5.81 21.45 11.19
C SER A 198 -4.33 21.27 10.82
N ASP A 199 -3.99 20.19 10.11
CA ASP A 199 -2.62 19.93 9.64
C ASP A 199 -2.22 20.94 8.58
N ILE A 200 -3.14 21.26 7.66
CA ILE A 200 -2.92 22.29 6.64
C ILE A 200 -2.75 23.69 7.28
N GLU A 201 -3.42 23.98 8.40
CA GLU A 201 -3.21 25.23 9.14
C GLU A 201 -1.80 25.31 9.75
N LYS A 202 -1.29 24.21 10.33
CA LYS A 202 0.07 24.15 10.88
C LYS A 202 1.15 24.42 9.83
N CYS A 203 0.89 24.06 8.57
CA CYS A 203 1.82 24.22 7.46
C CYS A 203 1.86 25.63 6.85
N LYS A 204 0.99 26.56 7.27
CA LYS A 204 0.71 27.81 6.53
C LYS A 204 1.94 28.68 6.24
N ASP A 205 2.87 28.77 7.17
CA ASP A 205 4.04 29.66 7.08
C ASP A 205 5.36 28.91 7.02
N HIS A 206 5.30 27.59 6.78
CA HIS A 206 6.42 26.69 7.02
C HIS A 206 6.63 25.79 5.81
N GLU A 207 7.88 25.60 5.44
CA GLU A 207 8.26 24.62 4.43
C GLU A 207 8.18 23.21 5.04
N LEU A 208 7.68 22.25 4.26
CA LEU A 208 7.70 20.84 4.62
C LEU A 208 8.90 20.14 4.00
N ILE A 209 9.52 19.23 4.74
CA ILE A 209 10.54 18.32 4.24
C ILE A 209 9.92 16.93 4.18
N LEU A 210 9.79 16.37 2.97
CA LEU A 210 9.48 14.95 2.79
C LEU A 210 10.77 14.15 2.92
N MET A 211 10.90 13.44 4.03
CA MET A 211 11.99 12.52 4.29
C MET A 211 11.66 11.14 3.73
N PHE A 212 12.58 10.53 3.00
CA PHE A 212 12.38 9.21 2.41
C PHE A 212 13.68 8.40 2.35
N LYS A 213 13.55 7.09 2.45
CA LYS A 213 14.65 6.17 2.14
C LYS A 213 14.51 5.64 0.74
N TRP A 214 15.62 5.28 0.13
CA TRP A 214 15.63 4.66 -1.20
C TRP A 214 16.77 3.67 -1.32
N GLY A 215 16.72 2.87 -2.38
CA GLY A 215 17.79 1.95 -2.74
C GLY A 215 17.38 1.03 -3.86
N CYS A 216 18.16 -0.03 -4.02
CA CYS A 216 18.02 -0.95 -5.15
C CYS A 216 18.38 -2.37 -4.74
N ASP A 217 17.70 -3.33 -5.36
CA ASP A 217 17.92 -4.76 -5.11
C ASP A 217 17.71 -5.57 -6.40
N GLY A 218 18.45 -6.67 -6.51
CA GLY A 218 18.36 -7.64 -7.59
C GLY A 218 17.59 -8.88 -7.15
N THR A 219 16.58 -9.28 -7.93
CA THR A 219 15.86 -10.54 -7.70
C THR A 219 15.84 -11.41 -8.95
N SER A 220 16.00 -12.73 -8.77
CA SER A 220 16.07 -13.71 -9.85
C SER A 220 14.96 -14.75 -9.76
N GLY A 221 14.83 -15.61 -10.77
CA GLY A 221 13.82 -16.68 -10.81
C GLY A 221 12.49 -16.22 -11.37
N PHE A 222 12.51 -15.29 -12.33
CA PHE A 222 11.32 -14.90 -13.09
C PHE A 222 11.01 -15.92 -14.19
N SER A 223 9.72 -16.19 -14.41
CA SER A 223 9.29 -17.02 -15.53
C SER A 223 9.52 -16.32 -16.87
N GLU A 224 10.14 -17.02 -17.80
CA GLU A 224 10.31 -16.57 -19.18
C GLU A 224 9.04 -16.80 -19.99
N TYR A 225 8.63 -15.79 -20.76
CA TYR A 225 7.46 -15.89 -21.63
C TYR A 225 7.89 -16.06 -23.09
N LYS A 226 7.25 -17.01 -23.78
CA LYS A 226 7.41 -17.28 -25.21
C LYS A 226 6.71 -16.18 -26.03
N GLN A 227 7.36 -15.04 -26.19
CA GLN A 227 6.88 -13.89 -26.97
C GLN A 227 7.98 -13.48 -27.95
N GLN A 228 7.61 -12.88 -29.10
CA GLN A 228 8.59 -12.33 -30.05
C GLN A 228 9.50 -11.33 -29.33
N SER A 229 10.72 -11.77 -29.07
CA SER A 229 11.86 -10.88 -28.84
C SER A 229 12.06 -10.17 -30.18
N GLY A 230 12.00 -8.85 -30.23
CA GLY A 230 12.47 -8.13 -31.42
C GLY A 230 13.97 -8.39 -31.65
N SER A 231 14.69 -7.46 -32.27
CA SER A 231 16.16 -7.40 -32.35
C SER A 231 16.84 -7.22 -30.96
N SER A 232 16.45 -8.01 -29.98
CA SER A 232 16.79 -7.96 -28.55
C SER A 232 17.38 -9.30 -28.10
N SER A 233 18.23 -9.88 -28.95
CA SER A 233 19.07 -11.03 -28.61
C SER A 233 20.03 -10.60 -27.49
N GLY A 234 19.80 -11.08 -26.26
CA GLY A 234 20.71 -10.88 -25.13
C GLY A 234 20.09 -10.35 -23.83
N ILE A 235 18.80 -10.03 -23.78
CA ILE A 235 18.14 -9.65 -22.51
C ILE A 235 17.83 -10.91 -21.69
N ASP A 236 18.37 -10.97 -20.48
CA ASP A 236 18.07 -11.99 -19.48
C ASP A 236 16.79 -11.62 -18.71
N TYR A 237 15.68 -12.26 -19.03
CA TYR A 237 14.40 -12.03 -18.36
C TYR A 237 14.23 -12.84 -17.07
N SER A 238 15.24 -13.63 -16.67
CA SER A 238 15.21 -14.43 -15.45
C SER A 238 15.58 -13.61 -14.20
N SER A 239 16.25 -12.47 -14.41
CA SER A 239 16.72 -11.56 -13.36
C SER A 239 16.15 -10.16 -13.56
N LEU A 240 15.81 -9.50 -12.46
CA LEU A 240 15.23 -8.16 -12.41
C LEU A 240 15.99 -7.34 -11.39
N PHE A 241 16.48 -6.18 -11.81
CA PHE A 241 17.01 -5.14 -10.94
C PHE A 241 15.91 -4.10 -10.71
N MET A 242 15.69 -3.69 -9.47
CA MET A 242 14.65 -2.73 -9.11
C MET A 242 15.21 -1.67 -8.17
N ALA A 243 14.87 -0.40 -8.44
CA ALA A 243 15.09 0.70 -7.51
C ALA A 243 13.74 1.24 -7.03
N SER A 244 13.65 1.59 -5.76
CA SER A 244 12.42 2.10 -5.14
C SER A 244 12.73 3.05 -4.01
N MET A 245 11.70 3.78 -3.58
CA MET A 245 11.77 4.66 -2.43
C MET A 245 10.56 4.46 -1.50
N VAL A 246 10.74 4.81 -0.24
CA VAL A 246 9.70 4.73 0.80
C VAL A 246 9.64 6.10 1.51
N PRO A 247 8.51 6.82 1.44
CA PRO A 247 8.33 8.02 2.26
C PRO A 247 8.26 7.62 3.73
N LEU A 248 8.97 8.36 4.58
CA LEU A 248 9.10 8.07 6.01
C LEU A 248 8.36 9.10 6.84
N ARG A 249 8.64 10.40 6.63
CA ARG A 249 8.02 11.48 7.41
C ARG A 249 7.81 12.74 6.57
N MET A 250 6.79 13.51 6.91
CA MET A 250 6.62 14.88 6.42
C MET A 250 6.78 15.83 7.61
N ARG A 251 7.89 16.55 7.62
CA ARG A 251 8.37 17.33 8.77
C ARG A 251 8.27 18.82 8.49
N LEU A 252 7.86 19.60 9.48
CA LEU A 252 7.96 21.06 9.40
C LEU A 252 9.42 21.50 9.49
N ASN A 253 9.86 22.29 8.53
CA ASN A 253 11.14 22.98 8.54
C ASN A 253 11.05 24.22 9.46
N LYS A 254 10.98 23.99 10.78
CA LYS A 254 10.99 25.05 11.80
C LYS A 254 12.42 25.45 12.16
N PRO A 255 12.69 26.76 12.39
CA PRO A 255 13.93 27.15 13.07
C PRO A 255 13.93 26.54 14.47
N THR A 256 15.00 25.81 14.77
CA THR A 256 15.15 24.99 15.97
C THR A 256 14.95 25.79 17.25
N SER A 257 13.90 25.53 18.02
CA SER A 257 13.83 25.98 19.41
C SER A 257 14.59 24.97 20.29
N SER A 258 15.79 25.33 20.71
CA SER A 258 16.58 24.55 21.66
C SER A 258 16.06 24.74 23.07
N LEU A 259 15.07 23.94 23.48
CA LEU A 259 14.81 23.74 24.90
C LEU A 259 15.68 22.56 25.36
N ASN A 260 16.60 22.78 26.31
CA ASN A 260 17.43 21.73 26.94
C ASN A 260 18.32 20.89 26.00
N ASN A 261 18.96 21.49 24.99
CA ASN A 261 19.83 20.79 24.01
C ASN A 261 19.14 19.68 23.20
N ALA A 262 17.81 19.54 23.28
CA ALA A 262 17.04 18.60 22.47
C ALA A 262 16.46 19.33 21.25
N VAL A 263 16.81 18.85 20.04
CA VAL A 263 16.24 19.34 18.78
C VAL A 263 14.87 18.70 18.61
N THR A 264 13.80 19.41 18.99
CA THR A 264 12.43 18.93 18.77
C THR A 264 12.03 19.19 17.33
N HIS A 265 11.70 18.13 16.59
CA HIS A 265 11.15 18.23 15.25
C HIS A 265 9.64 17.99 15.30
N GLU A 266 8.87 18.71 14.49
CA GLU A 266 7.43 18.50 14.39
C GLU A 266 7.11 17.77 13.08
N ASP A 267 6.65 16.52 13.21
CA ASP A 267 6.21 15.69 12.10
C ASP A 267 4.69 15.79 11.94
N ILE A 268 4.23 16.19 10.75
CA ILE A 268 2.80 16.27 10.40
C ILE A 268 2.28 14.92 9.91
N TRP A 269 3.14 14.14 9.26
CA TRP A 269 2.82 12.80 8.80
C TRP A 269 3.98 11.85 9.06
N ILE A 270 3.66 10.65 9.54
CA ILE A 270 4.62 9.58 9.85
C ILE A 270 4.15 8.29 9.19
N ASN A 271 5.06 7.62 8.49
CA ASN A 271 4.87 6.25 8.04
C ASN A 271 5.06 5.28 9.22
N LEU A 272 3.95 4.77 9.76
CA LEU A 272 3.97 3.82 10.88
C LEU A 272 4.58 2.45 10.51
N THR A 273 4.67 2.14 9.22
CA THR A 273 5.13 0.85 8.70
C THR A 273 6.26 1.01 7.67
N PRO A 274 7.43 1.55 8.07
CA PRO A 274 8.52 1.89 7.14
C PRO A 274 9.18 0.66 6.48
N GLY A 275 9.06 -0.53 7.08
CA GLY A 275 9.48 -1.81 6.48
C GLY A 275 8.42 -2.44 5.57
N SER A 276 7.23 -1.85 5.44
CA SER A 276 6.14 -2.40 4.63
C SER A 276 6.30 -2.08 3.15
N LYS A 277 6.01 -3.08 2.31
CA LYS A 277 5.88 -2.91 0.87
C LYS A 277 4.77 -1.93 0.47
N LEU A 278 3.79 -1.65 1.33
CA LEU A 278 2.61 -0.82 1.00
C LEU A 278 2.94 0.63 0.65
N LEU A 279 4.09 1.15 1.08
CA LEU A 279 4.59 2.48 0.71
C LEU A 279 5.91 2.41 -0.06
N CYS A 280 6.32 1.21 -0.49
CA CYS A 280 7.48 1.00 -1.34
C CYS A 280 7.12 1.34 -2.79
N ARG A 281 7.45 2.58 -3.19
CA ARG A 281 7.14 3.23 -4.47
C ARG A 281 8.23 2.91 -5.50
N PRO A 282 7.90 2.32 -6.65
CA PRO A 282 8.88 1.96 -7.67
C PRO A 282 9.44 3.22 -8.36
N ILE A 283 10.77 3.27 -8.51
CA ILE A 283 11.42 4.27 -9.38
C ILE A 283 11.64 3.65 -10.76
N LEU A 284 12.27 2.47 -10.79
CA LEU A 284 12.50 1.72 -12.02
C LEU A 284 12.61 0.22 -11.75
N PHE A 285 12.41 -0.56 -12.79
CA PHE A 285 12.90 -1.93 -12.85
C PHE A 285 13.42 -2.24 -14.25
N GLU A 286 14.50 -3.02 -14.32
CA GLU A 286 15.10 -3.46 -15.58
C GLU A 286 15.54 -4.94 -15.52
N TYR A 287 15.40 -5.64 -16.64
CA TYR A 287 15.84 -7.03 -16.82
C TYR A 287 17.36 -7.08 -17.05
N VAL A 288 18.09 -6.85 -15.97
CA VAL A 288 19.54 -6.82 -15.93
C VAL A 288 20.01 -7.64 -14.74
N LYS A 289 21.02 -8.48 -14.94
CA LYS A 289 21.68 -9.17 -13.85
C LYS A 289 22.51 -8.19 -13.04
N GLU A 290 22.25 -8.17 -11.75
CA GLU A 290 22.93 -7.32 -10.78
C GLU A 290 24.46 -7.59 -10.79
N ASN A 291 25.23 -6.56 -11.12
CA ASN A 291 26.68 -6.58 -11.10
C ASN A 291 27.23 -5.22 -10.61
N LYS A 292 28.51 -5.18 -10.24
CA LYS A 292 29.12 -4.00 -9.62
C LYS A 292 29.03 -2.73 -10.48
N ALA A 293 29.25 -2.85 -11.79
CA ALA A 293 29.21 -1.70 -12.70
C ALA A 293 27.78 -1.17 -12.84
N THR A 294 26.80 -2.05 -13.03
CA THR A 294 25.39 -1.65 -13.16
C THR A 294 24.88 -1.01 -11.86
N ILE A 295 25.20 -1.60 -10.70
CA ILE A 295 24.84 -1.02 -9.39
C ILE A 295 25.36 0.43 -9.27
N ASN A 296 26.64 0.65 -9.52
CA ASN A 296 27.25 1.98 -9.35
C ASN A 296 26.65 2.99 -10.34
N GLU A 297 26.46 2.62 -11.60
CA GLU A 297 25.81 3.47 -12.60
C GLU A 297 24.39 3.90 -12.19
N TYR A 298 23.54 2.95 -11.77
CA TYR A 298 22.18 3.29 -11.33
C TYR A 298 22.19 4.16 -10.08
N ILE A 299 23.04 3.84 -9.10
CA ILE A 299 23.09 4.58 -7.84
C ILE A 299 23.58 6.00 -8.06
N ASP A 300 24.63 6.21 -8.85
CA ASP A 300 25.17 7.55 -9.11
C ASP A 300 24.17 8.39 -9.91
N ASN A 301 23.51 7.80 -10.90
CA ASN A 301 22.46 8.46 -11.67
C ASN A 301 21.26 8.85 -10.78
N LEU A 302 20.77 7.93 -9.94
CA LEU A 302 19.65 8.21 -9.04
C LEU A 302 20.02 9.23 -7.96
N LYS A 303 21.24 9.15 -7.39
CA LYS A 303 21.75 10.18 -6.46
C LYS A 303 21.75 11.55 -7.11
N ALA A 304 22.27 11.68 -8.33
CA ALA A 304 22.28 12.94 -9.05
C ALA A 304 20.87 13.47 -9.32
N GLN A 305 19.94 12.61 -9.74
CA GLN A 305 18.54 12.98 -9.94
C GLN A 305 17.87 13.45 -8.65
N ILE A 306 18.03 12.71 -7.54
CA ILE A 306 17.45 13.04 -6.23
C ILE A 306 17.99 14.38 -5.72
N ASN A 307 19.31 14.60 -5.82
CA ASN A 307 19.94 15.84 -5.37
C ASN A 307 19.56 17.06 -6.23
N ALA A 308 19.13 16.84 -7.48
CA ALA A 308 18.71 17.89 -8.39
C ALA A 308 17.21 18.24 -8.28
N VAL A 309 16.43 17.52 -7.46
CA VAL A 309 14.99 17.78 -7.32
C VAL A 309 14.77 19.15 -6.68
N SER A 310 14.07 20.02 -7.41
CA SER A 310 13.71 21.34 -6.92
C SER A 310 12.53 21.28 -5.94
N PRO A 311 12.41 22.26 -5.03
CA PRO A 311 11.23 22.38 -4.19
C PRO A 311 9.95 22.49 -5.04
N ILE A 312 8.87 21.86 -4.59
CA ILE A 312 7.56 21.90 -5.25
C ILE A 312 6.56 22.70 -4.44
N HIS A 313 5.48 23.10 -5.10
CA HIS A 313 4.38 23.86 -4.51
C HIS A 313 3.07 23.12 -4.74
N ILE A 314 2.39 22.73 -3.68
CA ILE A 314 1.13 21.97 -3.73
C ILE A 314 0.01 22.85 -3.20
N GLU A 315 -1.05 23.02 -4.00
CA GLU A 315 -2.24 23.75 -3.57
C GLU A 315 -3.20 22.82 -2.81
N ALA A 316 -3.50 23.17 -1.55
CA ALA A 316 -4.44 22.45 -0.70
C ALA A 316 -5.28 23.44 0.12
N CYS A 317 -6.60 23.30 0.12
CA CYS A 317 -7.55 24.19 0.82
C CYS A 317 -7.27 25.70 0.60
N LYS A 318 -6.98 26.10 -0.66
CA LYS A 318 -6.65 27.49 -1.07
C LYS A 318 -5.35 28.04 -0.46
N LYS A 319 -4.47 27.15 0.03
CA LYS A 319 -3.12 27.48 0.50
C LYS A 319 -2.09 26.79 -0.38
N VAL A 320 -0.93 27.41 -0.50
CA VAL A 320 0.22 26.85 -1.22
C VAL A 320 1.22 26.33 -0.20
N ILE A 321 1.44 25.03 -0.21
CA ILE A 321 2.39 24.36 0.67
C ILE A 321 3.68 24.11 -0.11
N LYS A 322 4.79 24.64 0.37
CA LYS A 322 6.12 24.40 -0.20
C LYS A 322 6.71 23.12 0.39
N VAL A 323 7.17 22.22 -0.48
CA VAL A 323 7.76 20.93 -0.07
C VAL A 323 9.16 20.76 -0.66
N THR A 324 10.10 20.37 0.17
CA THR A 324 11.45 19.92 -0.20
C THR A 324 11.64 18.45 0.14
N PHE A 325 12.74 17.87 -0.34
CA PHE A 325 12.96 16.43 -0.31
C PHE A 325 14.31 16.10 0.32
N GLN A 326 14.30 15.13 1.25
CA GLN A 326 15.51 14.61 1.88
C GLN A 326 15.54 13.09 1.75
N GLY A 327 16.39 12.59 0.86
CA GLY A 327 16.53 11.17 0.56
C GLY A 327 17.78 10.55 1.18
N GLN A 328 17.67 9.37 1.81
CA GLN A 328 18.84 8.61 2.28
C GLN A 328 18.92 7.22 1.64
N LEU A 329 20.07 6.91 1.02
CA LEU A 329 20.35 5.59 0.42
C LEU A 329 20.65 4.58 1.53
N THR A 330 19.66 3.75 1.87
CA THR A 330 19.74 2.79 2.98
C THR A 330 19.10 1.44 2.66
N MET A 331 18.23 1.38 1.64
CA MET A 331 17.60 0.13 1.19
C MET A 331 18.53 -0.62 0.23
N ILE A 332 19.73 -0.95 0.71
CA ILE A 332 20.75 -1.67 -0.06
C ILE A 332 21.31 -2.82 0.76
N ASP A 333 21.55 -3.94 0.09
CA ASP A 333 22.09 -5.12 0.75
C ASP A 333 23.60 -4.99 0.96
N GLY A 334 24.18 -5.93 1.71
CA GLY A 334 25.63 -5.95 1.95
C GLY A 334 26.46 -6.07 0.66
N LYS A 335 25.92 -6.67 -0.40
CA LYS A 335 26.61 -6.86 -1.68
C LYS A 335 26.67 -5.56 -2.47
N VAL A 336 25.55 -4.83 -2.55
CA VAL A 336 25.43 -3.49 -3.12
C VAL A 336 26.30 -2.53 -2.32
N ALA A 337 26.25 -2.57 -0.98
CA ALA A 337 27.12 -1.74 -0.15
C ALA A 337 28.60 -1.99 -0.45
N ASN A 338 29.03 -3.26 -0.53
CA ASN A 338 30.41 -3.62 -0.86
C ASN A 338 30.81 -3.22 -2.29
N ALA A 339 29.86 -3.24 -3.24
CA ALA A 339 30.07 -2.79 -4.61
C ALA A 339 30.33 -1.28 -4.69
N ILE A 340 29.62 -0.48 -3.87
CA ILE A 340 29.79 0.98 -3.78
C ILE A 340 31.09 1.34 -3.06
N THR A 341 31.46 0.62 -2.01
CA THR A 341 32.64 0.94 -1.17
C THR A 341 33.92 0.23 -1.65
N ASP A 342 33.90 -0.40 -2.82
CA ASP A 342 35.02 -1.16 -3.39
C ASP A 342 35.66 -2.18 -2.44
N THR A 343 34.87 -2.72 -1.50
CA THR A 343 35.41 -3.57 -0.43
C THR A 343 35.13 -5.04 -0.72
N SER A 344 36.15 -5.81 -1.05
CA SER A 344 36.06 -7.27 -1.22
C SER A 344 36.67 -7.96 0.00
N SER A 345 35.85 -8.42 0.94
CA SER A 345 36.37 -9.33 1.96
C SER A 345 35.37 -10.44 2.28
N THR A 346 35.77 -11.67 1.93
CA THR A 346 35.19 -12.89 2.46
C THR A 346 36.29 -13.59 3.23
N TRP A 347 36.25 -13.52 4.55
CA TRP A 347 37.22 -14.20 5.41
C TRP A 347 37.01 -15.71 5.29
N LYS A 348 37.99 -16.43 4.73
CA LYS A 348 38.01 -17.90 4.73
C LYS A 348 38.76 -18.37 5.97
N LEU A 349 38.07 -19.06 6.87
CA LEU A 349 38.71 -19.75 7.98
C LEU A 349 39.33 -21.05 7.46
N LEU A 350 40.65 -21.19 7.56
CA LEU A 350 41.38 -22.45 7.32
C LEU A 350 41.44 -23.21 8.65
N ASP A 351 40.57 -24.19 8.83
CA ASP A 351 40.55 -25.01 10.04
C ASP A 351 40.09 -26.45 9.75
N ASN A 352 40.23 -27.36 10.73
CA ASN A 352 40.04 -28.80 10.60
C ASN A 352 38.59 -29.17 10.21
N ILE A 353 38.38 -29.42 8.92
CA ILE A 353 37.08 -29.50 8.23
C ILE A 353 36.15 -30.57 8.82
N LYS A 354 36.70 -31.71 9.27
CA LYS A 354 35.89 -32.86 9.72
C LYS A 354 35.20 -32.61 11.06
N ARG A 355 35.96 -32.19 12.09
CA ARG A 355 35.41 -31.91 13.43
C ARG A 355 34.34 -30.82 13.38
N ARG A 356 34.55 -29.78 12.56
CA ARG A 356 33.57 -28.72 12.34
C ARG A 356 32.28 -29.23 11.71
N LYS A 357 32.37 -30.18 10.78
CA LYS A 357 31.19 -30.76 10.10
C LYS A 357 30.34 -31.57 11.05
N ASP A 358 30.96 -32.34 11.94
CA ASP A 358 30.24 -33.16 12.91
C ASP A 358 29.59 -32.29 14.00
N GLU A 359 30.32 -31.29 14.51
CA GLU A 359 29.78 -30.33 15.47
C GLU A 359 28.63 -29.49 14.88
N LYS A 360 28.78 -29.03 13.63
CA LYS A 360 27.70 -28.37 12.89
C LYS A 360 26.45 -29.24 12.81
N LYS A 361 26.59 -30.54 12.55
CA LYS A 361 25.45 -31.46 12.49
C LYS A 361 24.78 -31.64 13.85
N ARG A 362 25.56 -31.78 14.93
CA ARG A 362 25.05 -31.86 16.31
C ARG A 362 24.15 -30.65 16.61
N ILE A 363 24.70 -29.45 16.42
CA ILE A 363 23.98 -28.18 16.62
C ILE A 363 22.71 -28.10 15.77
N GLN A 364 22.77 -28.49 14.49
CA GLN A 364 21.61 -28.50 13.60
C GLN A 364 20.48 -29.45 14.05
N ILE A 365 20.84 -30.59 14.62
CA ILE A 365 19.88 -31.58 15.13
C ILE A 365 19.22 -31.03 16.39
N GLU A 366 20.01 -30.55 17.35
CA GLU A 366 19.49 -30.02 18.61
C GLU A 366 18.60 -28.79 18.41
N PHE A 367 18.95 -27.86 17.52
CA PHE A 367 18.07 -26.74 17.18
C PHE A 367 16.74 -27.18 16.56
N LYS A 368 16.75 -28.25 15.74
CA LYS A 368 15.55 -28.79 15.14
C LYS A 368 14.68 -29.49 16.19
N GLU A 369 15.28 -30.27 17.08
CA GLU A 369 14.57 -31.05 18.10
C GLU A 369 14.02 -30.18 19.22
N GLN A 370 14.82 -29.23 19.73
CA GLN A 370 14.47 -28.42 20.89
C GLN A 370 13.68 -27.17 20.53
N LEU A 371 14.00 -26.52 19.40
CA LEU A 371 13.40 -25.24 19.00
C LEU A 371 12.60 -25.34 17.68
N GLY A 372 12.58 -26.49 17.01
CA GLY A 372 11.93 -26.60 15.69
C GLY A 372 12.58 -25.72 14.62
N LEU A 373 13.86 -25.35 14.79
CA LEU A 373 14.59 -24.44 13.91
C LEU A 373 15.48 -25.20 12.93
N ILE A 374 15.42 -24.81 11.66
CA ILE A 374 16.30 -25.36 10.62
C ILE A 374 17.39 -24.33 10.33
N ILE A 375 18.59 -24.56 10.86
CA ILE A 375 19.70 -23.60 10.80
C ILE A 375 20.81 -24.09 9.83
N ASP A 376 21.40 -23.15 9.09
CA ASP A 376 22.60 -23.32 8.26
C ASP A 376 22.51 -24.49 7.24
N LYS A 377 21.31 -24.67 6.65
CA LYS A 377 21.07 -25.59 5.53
C LYS A 377 20.93 -24.81 4.22
N PRO A 378 21.55 -25.29 3.13
CA PRO A 378 21.35 -24.67 1.82
C PRO A 378 19.91 -24.86 1.35
N VAL A 379 19.28 -23.79 0.88
CA VAL A 379 17.94 -23.80 0.28
C VAL A 379 18.08 -23.46 -1.20
N HIS A 380 17.65 -24.38 -2.06
CA HIS A 380 17.79 -24.21 -3.51
C HIS A 380 17.08 -22.93 -3.98
N GLY A 381 17.83 -22.01 -4.58
CA GLY A 381 17.32 -20.71 -5.06
C GLY A 381 17.19 -19.59 -4.02
N TYR A 382 17.44 -19.86 -2.72
CA TYR A 382 17.27 -18.87 -1.63
C TYR A 382 18.50 -18.73 -0.71
N GLY A 383 19.65 -19.32 -1.08
CA GLY A 383 20.87 -19.25 -0.28
C GLY A 383 20.87 -20.25 0.87
N SER A 384 20.76 -19.78 2.12
CA SER A 384 20.74 -20.62 3.33
C SER A 384 19.44 -20.46 4.12
N SER A 385 19.13 -21.40 5.00
CA SER A 385 17.95 -21.35 5.88
C SER A 385 18.05 -20.30 7.00
N ASN A 386 19.16 -19.55 7.07
CA ASN A 386 19.35 -18.45 8.00
C ASN A 386 18.74 -17.17 7.43
N ASP A 387 17.42 -17.07 7.50
CA ASP A 387 16.67 -15.84 7.18
C ASP A 387 16.39 -15.00 8.45
N GLY A 388 15.71 -13.86 8.28
CA GLY A 388 15.35 -12.99 9.39
C GLY A 388 14.49 -13.69 10.46
N ASN A 389 13.66 -14.67 10.11
CA ASN A 389 12.86 -15.41 11.09
C ASN A 389 13.72 -16.37 11.90
N THR A 390 14.66 -17.07 11.26
CA THR A 390 15.64 -17.92 11.95
C THR A 390 16.48 -17.07 12.91
N ALA A 391 16.94 -15.89 12.50
CA ALA A 391 17.72 -14.99 13.35
C ALA A 391 16.92 -14.50 14.57
N ARG A 392 15.67 -14.05 14.39
CA ARG A 392 14.80 -13.61 15.50
C ARG A 392 14.61 -14.71 16.53
N ARG A 393 14.30 -15.93 16.09
CA ARG A 393 14.11 -17.09 16.99
C ARG A 393 15.39 -17.55 17.66
N PHE A 394 16.55 -17.38 17.03
CA PHE A 394 17.85 -17.69 17.63
C PHE A 394 18.16 -16.80 18.85
N PHE A 395 17.84 -15.51 18.80
CA PHE A 395 18.06 -14.58 19.90
C PHE A 395 16.87 -14.46 20.88
N GLU A 396 15.73 -15.09 20.58
CA GLU A 396 14.53 -15.05 21.43
C GLU A 396 14.80 -15.66 22.82
N ASN A 397 15.48 -16.82 22.86
CA ASN A 397 15.84 -17.54 24.08
C ASN A 397 17.37 -17.76 24.18
N PRO A 398 18.12 -16.80 24.74
CA PRO A 398 19.58 -16.90 24.91
C PRO A 398 20.04 -18.12 25.71
N ASP A 399 19.28 -18.55 26.72
CA ASP A 399 19.63 -19.70 27.57
C ASP A 399 19.67 -21.00 26.76
N MET A 400 18.60 -21.27 26.00
CA MET A 400 18.53 -22.45 25.11
C MET A 400 19.56 -22.39 23.99
N THR A 401 19.76 -21.23 23.40
CA THR A 401 20.78 -21.04 22.36
C THR A 401 22.19 -21.27 22.91
N SER A 402 22.47 -20.79 24.13
CA SER A 402 23.74 -21.02 24.83
C SER A 402 23.97 -22.50 25.10
N SER A 403 22.97 -23.22 25.62
CA SER A 403 23.10 -24.66 25.92
C SER A 403 23.37 -25.50 24.68
N ILE A 404 22.74 -25.17 23.54
CA ILE A 404 22.92 -25.90 22.28
C ILE A 404 24.30 -25.58 21.65
N THR A 405 24.63 -24.29 21.56
CA THR A 405 25.81 -23.82 20.80
C THR A 405 27.11 -23.81 21.61
N GLY A 406 27.02 -23.80 22.94
CA GLY A 406 28.16 -23.55 23.84
C GLY A 406 28.64 -22.09 23.82
N ILE A 407 27.90 -21.17 23.21
CA ILE A 407 28.23 -19.74 23.22
C ILE A 407 27.87 -19.16 24.60
N ASP A 408 28.72 -18.27 25.12
CA ASP A 408 28.49 -17.60 26.38
C ASP A 408 27.14 -16.86 26.38
N ILE A 409 26.37 -17.08 27.44
CA ILE A 409 25.03 -16.54 27.57
C ILE A 409 25.02 -15.01 27.66
N ASN A 410 26.02 -14.39 28.28
CA ASN A 410 26.07 -12.94 28.43
C ASN A 410 26.29 -12.28 27.07
N ILE A 411 27.15 -12.88 26.23
CA ILE A 411 27.34 -12.45 24.84
C ILE A 411 26.02 -12.51 24.07
N LEU A 412 25.25 -13.61 24.18
CA LEU A 412 23.95 -13.75 23.51
C LEU A 412 22.93 -12.70 23.99
N LYS A 413 22.87 -12.44 25.30
CA LYS A 413 22.00 -11.42 25.88
C LYS A 413 22.35 -10.02 25.40
N ARG A 414 23.64 -9.66 25.35
CA ARG A 414 24.08 -8.35 24.83
C ARG A 414 23.77 -8.19 23.34
N PHE A 415 23.95 -9.23 22.54
CA PHE A 415 23.54 -9.19 21.13
C PHE A 415 22.05 -9.08 20.93
N LYS A 416 21.24 -9.75 21.77
CA LYS A 416 19.79 -9.58 21.77
C LYS A 416 19.40 -8.11 21.98
N ILE A 417 20.05 -7.42 22.93
CA ILE A 417 19.81 -5.98 23.21
C ILE A 417 20.25 -5.11 22.03
N ILE A 418 21.47 -5.31 21.51
CA ILE A 418 21.99 -4.55 20.36
C ILE A 418 21.05 -4.69 19.15
N LEU A 419 20.61 -5.91 18.85
CA LEU A 419 19.69 -6.16 17.74
C LEU A 419 18.31 -5.55 17.99
N ALA A 420 17.80 -5.56 19.22
CA ALA A 420 16.54 -4.89 19.56
C ALA A 420 16.64 -3.37 19.34
N VAL A 421 17.72 -2.75 19.82
CA VAL A 421 17.96 -1.30 19.68
C VAL A 421 18.12 -0.90 18.21
N ILE A 422 18.89 -1.66 17.41
CA ILE A 422 19.09 -1.36 15.98
C ILE A 422 17.78 -1.52 15.19
N ASN A 423 16.96 -2.52 15.53
CA ASN A 423 15.68 -2.74 14.86
C ASN A 423 14.56 -1.82 15.38
N SER A 424 14.82 -1.04 16.43
CA SER A 424 13.87 -0.05 16.93
C SER A 424 13.69 1.08 15.91
N LYS A 425 12.46 1.58 15.81
CA LYS A 425 12.14 2.78 15.03
C LYS A 425 12.52 4.07 15.77
N LYS A 426 12.84 3.97 17.07
CA LYS A 426 13.19 5.12 17.91
C LYS A 426 14.62 5.57 17.64
N GLN A 427 14.90 6.83 17.97
CA GLN A 427 16.26 7.33 17.92
C GLN A 427 17.13 6.69 19.01
N ILE A 428 18.41 6.50 18.70
CA ILE A 428 19.35 5.79 19.57
C ILE A 428 20.31 6.81 20.20
N ASN A 429 20.55 6.70 21.51
CA ASN A 429 21.58 7.50 22.15
C ASN A 429 22.97 6.98 21.76
N GLY A 430 23.63 7.67 20.82
CA GLY A 430 24.91 7.23 20.26
C GLY A 430 26.04 7.05 21.28
N ASP A 431 26.08 7.84 22.36
CA ASP A 431 27.11 7.74 23.40
C ASP A 431 26.90 6.52 24.30
N LYS A 432 25.66 6.31 24.75
CA LYS A 432 25.32 5.12 25.55
C LYS A 432 25.47 3.85 24.72
N PHE A 433 25.05 3.87 23.46
CA PHE A 433 25.25 2.76 22.54
C PHE A 433 26.73 2.45 22.33
N LYS A 434 27.58 3.47 22.13
CA LYS A 434 29.04 3.28 22.00
C LYS A 434 29.61 2.57 23.22
N LYS A 435 29.27 3.03 24.43
CA LYS A 435 29.74 2.42 25.67
C LYS A 435 29.33 0.95 25.75
N PHE A 436 28.04 0.66 25.52
CA PHE A 436 27.53 -0.70 25.56
C PHE A 436 28.18 -1.62 24.50
N ALA A 437 28.43 -1.08 23.30
CA ALA A 437 29.08 -1.78 22.20
C ALA A 437 30.57 -2.08 22.49
N SER A 438 31.32 -1.11 23.02
CA SER A 438 32.72 -1.30 23.40
C SER A 438 32.88 -2.36 24.50
N GLU A 439 32.06 -2.32 25.55
CA GLU A 439 32.04 -3.36 26.58
C GLU A 439 31.72 -4.75 26.01
N THR A 440 30.83 -4.83 25.01
CA THR A 440 30.50 -6.09 24.32
C THR A 440 31.69 -6.58 23.49
N GLN A 441 32.40 -5.67 22.83
CA GLN A 441 33.60 -5.98 22.05
C GLN A 441 34.73 -6.52 22.96
N ASP A 442 34.98 -5.89 24.11
CA ASP A 442 35.98 -6.32 25.08
C ASP A 442 35.66 -7.72 25.63
N LEU A 443 34.38 -7.98 25.90
CA LEU A 443 33.91 -9.30 26.34
C LEU A 443 34.17 -10.38 25.28
N LEU A 444 33.88 -10.09 24.01
CA LEU A 444 34.15 -10.99 22.89
C LEU A 444 35.63 -11.30 22.73
N SER A 445 36.49 -10.27 22.79
CA SER A 445 37.93 -10.42 22.69
C SER A 445 38.51 -11.22 23.87
N THR A 446 37.90 -11.13 25.05
CA THR A 446 38.31 -11.86 26.24
C THR A 446 37.91 -13.34 26.18
N ILE A 447 36.66 -13.63 25.82
CA ILE A 447 36.12 -15.01 25.81
C ILE A 447 36.54 -15.77 24.55
N TYR A 448 36.62 -15.09 23.40
CA TYR A 448 36.95 -15.68 22.10
C TYR A 448 38.13 -14.98 21.41
N PRO A 449 39.33 -14.91 22.02
CA PRO A 449 40.48 -14.18 21.46
C PRO A 449 40.96 -14.74 20.11
N TRP A 450 40.69 -16.02 19.86
CA TRP A 450 41.02 -16.71 18.62
C TRP A 450 40.07 -16.37 17.46
N LYS A 451 38.93 -15.73 17.72
CA LYS A 451 37.89 -15.46 16.72
C LYS A 451 37.97 -14.01 16.25
N LEU A 452 38.41 -13.83 15.00
CA LEU A 452 38.31 -12.52 14.33
C LEU A 452 36.84 -12.11 14.16
N MET A 453 36.54 -10.85 14.46
CA MET A 453 35.21 -10.27 14.24
C MET A 453 34.91 -10.21 12.74
N THR A 454 33.66 -10.52 12.39
CA THR A 454 33.20 -10.35 11.01
C THR A 454 33.07 -8.86 10.67
N PRO A 455 33.16 -8.47 9.39
CA PRO A 455 32.99 -7.07 8.99
C PRO A 455 31.69 -6.44 9.50
N THR A 456 30.56 -7.17 9.44
CA THR A 456 29.27 -6.69 9.97
C THR A 456 29.33 -6.45 11.48
N LEU A 457 29.93 -7.37 12.24
CA LEU A 457 30.06 -7.23 13.68
C LEU A 457 30.94 -6.05 14.06
N HIS A 458 32.04 -5.87 13.34
CA HIS A 458 32.94 -4.74 13.54
C HIS A 458 32.26 -3.41 13.21
N ARG A 459 31.50 -3.31 12.11
CA ARG A 459 30.72 -2.10 11.78
C ARG A 459 29.74 -1.75 12.89
N VAL A 460 29.01 -2.73 13.42
CA VAL A 460 28.05 -2.50 14.50
C VAL A 460 28.73 -2.07 15.79
N LEU A 461 29.77 -2.79 16.24
CA LEU A 461 30.37 -2.54 17.55
C LEU A 461 31.34 -1.36 17.57
N ALA A 462 32.14 -1.19 16.51
CA ALA A 462 33.17 -0.17 16.46
C ALA A 462 32.72 1.12 15.77
N HIS A 463 31.81 1.02 14.79
CA HIS A 463 31.33 2.18 13.99
C HIS A 463 29.84 2.48 14.21
N GLY A 464 29.18 1.81 15.14
CA GLY A 464 27.74 1.96 15.36
C GLY A 464 27.35 3.38 15.75
N LYS A 465 28.15 4.06 16.57
CA LYS A 465 27.91 5.47 16.95
C LYS A 465 27.92 6.39 15.75
N GLU A 466 28.91 6.24 14.88
CA GLU A 466 29.06 7.05 13.68
C GLU A 466 27.91 6.78 12.71
N ILE A 467 27.46 5.53 12.57
CA ILE A 467 26.29 5.17 11.77
C ILE A 467 25.03 5.83 12.32
N ILE A 468 24.81 5.76 13.65
CA ILE A 468 23.67 6.40 14.33
C ILE A 468 23.71 7.91 14.11
N ALA A 469 24.88 8.54 14.27
CA ALA A 469 25.03 9.99 14.10
C ALA A 469 24.77 10.48 12.66
N ASN A 470 25.02 9.63 11.65
CA ASN A 470 24.74 9.94 10.25
C ASN A 470 23.34 9.48 9.78
N SER A 471 22.53 8.91 10.68
CA SER A 471 21.17 8.48 10.35
C SER A 471 20.18 9.63 10.56
N MET A 472 19.35 9.90 9.56
CA MET A 472 18.34 10.96 9.66
C MET A 472 17.15 10.59 10.58
N LEU A 473 16.98 9.30 10.86
CA LEU A 473 15.89 8.68 11.64
C LEU A 473 16.40 7.41 12.32
N GLY A 474 15.59 6.80 13.19
CA GLY A 474 15.93 5.53 13.84
C GLY A 474 16.27 4.43 12.82
N LEU A 475 17.27 3.60 13.13
CA LEU A 475 17.81 2.63 12.17
C LEU A 475 16.77 1.61 11.69
N GLY A 476 15.81 1.23 12.54
CA GLY A 476 14.69 0.36 12.18
C GLY A 476 13.75 0.96 11.13
N GLU A 477 13.70 2.29 10.99
CA GLU A 477 12.94 2.94 9.92
C GLU A 477 13.68 2.89 8.57
N LEU A 478 15.01 2.74 8.59
CA LEU A 478 15.89 2.83 7.43
C LEU A 478 16.23 1.47 6.79
N THR A 479 15.57 0.40 7.22
CA THR A 479 15.85 -0.97 6.74
C THR A 479 15.47 -1.20 5.28
N GLU A 480 16.06 -2.21 4.65
CA GLU A 480 15.75 -2.63 3.29
C GLU A 480 14.50 -3.53 3.15
N GLU A 481 13.87 -3.93 4.25
CA GLU A 481 12.79 -4.94 4.30
C GLU A 481 11.62 -4.62 3.34
N ALA A 482 11.31 -3.33 3.16
CA ALA A 482 10.27 -2.87 2.24
C ALA A 482 10.55 -3.28 0.79
N GLN A 483 11.82 -3.23 0.36
CA GLN A 483 12.25 -3.64 -0.97
C GLN A 483 12.20 -5.15 -1.13
N GLU A 484 12.70 -5.90 -0.16
CA GLU A 484 12.67 -7.37 -0.21
C GLU A 484 11.23 -7.91 -0.25
N ALA A 485 10.35 -7.32 0.56
CA ALA A 485 8.93 -7.63 0.56
C ALA A 485 8.27 -7.29 -0.78
N ARG A 486 8.68 -6.17 -1.41
CA ARG A 486 8.21 -5.78 -2.74
C ARG A 486 8.68 -6.76 -3.83
N ASN A 487 9.95 -7.16 -3.81
CA ASN A 487 10.53 -8.10 -4.77
C ASN A 487 9.81 -9.47 -4.77
N ARG A 488 9.36 -9.93 -3.60
CA ARG A 488 8.52 -11.13 -3.48
C ARG A 488 7.15 -10.98 -4.18
N ASP A 489 6.54 -9.81 -4.13
CA ASP A 489 5.24 -9.54 -4.75
C ASP A 489 5.33 -9.35 -6.25
N VAL A 490 6.40 -8.73 -6.74
CA VAL A 490 6.59 -8.41 -8.17
C VAL A 490 6.45 -9.66 -9.04
N LYS A 491 6.96 -10.81 -8.60
CA LYS A 491 6.81 -12.10 -9.29
C LYS A 491 5.33 -12.51 -9.43
N LYS A 492 4.54 -12.37 -8.36
CA LYS A 492 3.11 -12.71 -8.35
C LYS A 492 2.31 -11.72 -9.21
N ILE A 493 2.55 -10.42 -9.04
CA ILE A 493 1.88 -9.36 -9.79
C ILE A 493 2.13 -9.54 -11.29
N ARG A 494 3.40 -9.76 -11.69
CA ARG A 494 3.75 -10.03 -13.08
C ARG A 494 3.03 -11.26 -13.61
N LEU A 495 2.89 -12.33 -12.82
CA LEU A 495 2.26 -13.56 -13.26
C LEU A 495 0.73 -13.47 -13.42
N PHE A 496 0.05 -12.79 -12.50
CA PHE A 496 -1.41 -12.83 -12.39
C PHE A 496 -2.12 -11.50 -12.74
N ASN A 497 -1.48 -10.35 -12.53
CA ASN A 497 -2.10 -9.03 -12.64
C ASN A 497 -1.63 -8.21 -13.84
N THR A 498 -0.81 -8.78 -14.74
CA THR A 498 -0.37 -8.12 -15.98
C THR A 498 -0.91 -8.83 -17.22
N ARG A 499 -1.12 -8.06 -18.29
CA ARG A 499 -1.46 -8.62 -19.61
C ARG A 499 -0.21 -9.24 -20.24
N LYS A 500 -0.39 -10.43 -20.83
CA LYS A 500 0.67 -11.19 -21.52
C LYS A 500 0.59 -11.06 -23.03
N SER A 501 0.07 -9.95 -23.54
CA SER A 501 -0.03 -9.68 -24.98
C SER A 501 1.31 -9.27 -25.60
N SER A 502 2.13 -8.51 -24.85
CA SER A 502 3.50 -8.17 -25.22
C SER A 502 4.32 -7.83 -23.98
N LYS A 503 5.66 -7.88 -24.08
CA LYS A 503 6.57 -7.52 -22.97
C LYS A 503 6.41 -6.06 -22.54
N ILE A 504 6.22 -5.16 -23.50
CA ILE A 504 6.03 -3.72 -23.24
C ILE A 504 4.74 -3.51 -22.43
N VAL A 505 3.63 -4.11 -22.86
CA VAL A 505 2.34 -3.97 -22.14
C VAL A 505 2.42 -4.60 -20.76
N GLN A 506 3.12 -5.73 -20.61
CA GLN A 506 3.36 -6.34 -19.31
C GLN A 506 4.18 -5.44 -18.38
N ASN A 507 5.25 -4.81 -18.87
CA ASN A 507 6.08 -3.91 -18.08
C ASN A 507 5.30 -2.65 -17.66
N MET A 508 4.48 -2.11 -18.56
CA MET A 508 3.58 -0.99 -18.27
C MET A 508 2.58 -1.37 -17.17
N ASP A 509 1.87 -2.49 -17.32
CA ASP A 509 0.91 -2.99 -16.32
C ASP A 509 1.57 -3.23 -14.96
N LEU A 510 2.80 -3.76 -14.96
CA LEU A 510 3.56 -3.98 -13.74
C LEU A 510 3.89 -2.66 -13.04
N MET A 511 4.43 -1.68 -13.78
CA MET A 511 4.77 -0.37 -13.22
C MET A 511 3.52 0.34 -12.68
N GLU A 512 2.44 0.39 -13.44
CA GLU A 512 1.17 0.97 -13.00
C GLU A 512 0.64 0.29 -11.74
N TYR A 513 0.64 -1.05 -11.70
CA TYR A 513 0.20 -1.79 -10.53
C TYR A 513 1.05 -1.45 -9.31
N LEU A 514 2.37 -1.39 -9.46
CA LEU A 514 3.28 -1.06 -8.37
C LEU A 514 3.03 0.36 -7.84
N LEU A 515 2.87 1.35 -8.72
CA LEU A 515 2.53 2.74 -8.36
C LEU A 515 1.19 2.83 -7.61
N ILE A 516 0.15 2.16 -8.10
CA ILE A 516 -1.18 2.15 -7.46
C ILE A 516 -1.15 1.40 -6.12
N SER A 517 -0.44 0.27 -6.06
CA SER A 517 -0.34 -0.54 -4.84
C SER A 517 0.50 0.12 -3.74
N SER A 518 1.29 1.12 -4.09
CA SER A 518 2.15 1.90 -3.21
C SER A 518 1.65 3.32 -2.93
N ASP A 519 0.47 3.67 -3.44
CA ASP A 519 -0.11 5.00 -3.31
C ASP A 519 -0.46 5.32 -1.84
N PRO A 520 -0.04 6.48 -1.30
CA PRO A 520 -0.27 6.84 0.11
C PRO A 520 -1.74 6.83 0.55
N VAL A 521 -2.65 7.33 -0.28
CA VAL A 521 -4.10 7.38 0.04
C VAL A 521 -4.71 5.98 -0.02
N ILE A 522 -4.36 5.19 -1.03
CA ILE A 522 -4.85 3.80 -1.11
C ILE A 522 -4.28 2.96 0.03
N CYS A 523 -3.02 3.19 0.43
CA CYS A 523 -2.40 2.54 1.57
C CYS A 523 -3.18 2.80 2.87
N SER A 524 -3.54 4.06 3.16
CA SER A 524 -4.29 4.41 4.38
C SER A 524 -5.69 3.78 4.44
N ILE A 525 -6.28 3.46 3.29
CA ILE A 525 -7.56 2.75 3.21
C ILE A 525 -7.36 1.24 3.38
N ARG A 526 -6.31 0.69 2.77
CA ARG A 526 -6.01 -0.75 2.82
C ARG A 526 -5.71 -1.26 4.22
N THR A 527 -5.18 -0.41 5.10
CA THR A 527 -4.89 -0.76 6.50
C THR A 527 -6.14 -0.93 7.35
N LYS A 528 -7.28 -0.32 6.98
CA LYS A 528 -8.54 -0.40 7.74
C LYS A 528 -9.11 -1.81 7.92
N TRP A 529 -8.81 -2.72 6.99
CA TRP A 529 -9.34 -4.09 7.00
C TRP A 529 -8.26 -5.14 7.23
N LEU A 530 -7.03 -4.72 7.45
CA LEU A 530 -6.01 -5.65 7.93
C LEU A 530 -6.28 -5.89 9.41
N PRO A 531 -6.17 -7.14 9.90
CA PRO A 531 -6.25 -7.39 11.34
C PRO A 531 -5.28 -6.46 12.04
N ASN A 532 -5.76 -5.82 13.11
CA ASN A 532 -5.06 -4.79 13.85
C ASN A 532 -3.55 -5.10 13.96
N ILE A 533 -2.74 -4.29 13.29
CA ILE A 533 -1.28 -4.27 13.42
C ILE A 533 -0.88 -3.85 14.86
N SER A 534 -1.84 -3.49 15.73
CA SER A 534 -1.60 -3.21 17.15
C SER A 534 -0.96 -4.38 17.91
N TYR A 535 -1.03 -5.61 17.39
CA TYR A 535 -0.27 -6.74 17.96
C TYR A 535 1.25 -6.62 17.87
N GLU A 536 1.80 -5.76 17.01
CA GLU A 536 3.24 -5.44 16.98
C GLU A 536 3.59 -4.23 17.85
N ILE A 537 2.65 -3.32 18.08
CA ILE A 537 2.86 -2.11 18.89
C ILE A 537 2.80 -2.45 20.39
N GLU A 538 1.90 -3.33 20.81
CA GLU A 538 1.74 -3.71 22.23
C GLU A 538 2.88 -4.58 22.81
N LYS A 539 3.88 -5.00 22.00
CA LYS A 539 5.08 -5.67 22.53
C LYS A 539 6.19 -4.71 22.98
N GLU A 540 6.12 -3.42 22.61
CA GLU A 540 7.11 -2.42 23.02
C GLU A 540 7.08 -2.13 24.53
N ASP A 541 5.99 -2.47 25.23
CA ASP A 541 5.89 -2.27 26.69
C ASP A 541 6.62 -3.32 27.54
N SER A 542 7.17 -4.38 26.91
CA SER A 542 8.02 -5.37 27.59
C SER A 542 9.53 -5.15 27.38
N GLU A 543 9.93 -3.99 26.87
CA GLU A 543 11.34 -3.67 26.68
C GLU A 543 12.08 -3.64 28.03
N SER A 544 13.20 -4.37 28.11
CA SER A 544 14.07 -4.34 29.28
C SER A 544 14.56 -2.92 29.55
N THR A 545 14.80 -2.61 30.83
CA THR A 545 15.30 -1.30 31.27
C THR A 545 16.57 -0.87 30.51
N GLU A 546 17.40 -1.83 30.09
CA GLU A 546 18.62 -1.60 29.31
C GLU A 546 18.32 -1.13 27.87
N ILE A 547 17.28 -1.67 27.21
CA ILE A 547 16.90 -1.20 25.86
C ILE A 547 16.41 0.25 25.95
N LYS A 548 15.54 0.54 26.91
CA LYS A 548 15.01 1.88 27.14
C LYS A 548 16.10 2.90 27.47
N ASP A 549 17.16 2.49 28.18
CA ASP A 549 18.30 3.36 28.47
C ASP A 549 19.11 3.75 27.22
N LEU A 550 19.19 2.85 26.25
CA LEU A 550 19.91 3.05 24.98
C LEU A 550 19.13 3.86 23.94
N LEU A 551 17.80 3.94 24.07
CA LEU A 551 16.94 4.74 23.21
C LEU A 551 16.78 6.16 23.75
N THR A 552 16.58 7.13 22.86
CA THR A 552 16.18 8.48 23.26
C THR A 552 14.67 8.52 23.41
N PHE A 553 14.18 9.03 24.54
CA PHE A 553 12.76 9.33 24.71
C PHE A 553 12.44 10.64 23.99
N ASP A 554 11.78 10.55 22.83
CA ASP A 554 11.16 11.72 22.22
C ASP A 554 9.80 11.97 22.88
N ILE A 555 9.54 13.23 23.24
CA ILE A 555 8.28 13.66 23.87
C ILE A 555 7.07 13.46 22.91
N SER A 556 7.31 13.21 21.61
CA SER A 556 6.26 12.87 20.65
C SER A 556 5.56 11.54 20.90
N ASP A 557 6.13 10.65 21.74
CA ASP A 557 5.50 9.38 22.11
C ASP A 557 4.18 9.58 22.90
N TYR A 558 3.89 10.81 23.39
CA TYR A 558 2.60 11.14 24.03
C TYR A 558 1.40 11.25 23.06
N PHE A 559 1.61 11.36 21.74
CA PHE A 559 0.51 11.55 20.78
C PHE A 559 -0.08 10.24 20.23
N VAL A 560 0.50 9.09 20.57
CA VAL A 560 -0.01 7.78 20.12
C VAL A 560 -1.13 7.24 21.03
N GLU A 561 -1.28 7.76 22.24
CA GLU A 561 -2.29 7.27 23.20
C GLU A 561 -3.72 7.79 22.98
N ASN A 562 -3.99 8.67 22.00
CA ASN A 562 -5.34 9.23 21.79
C ASN A 562 -5.81 9.26 20.32
N CYS A 563 -5.83 8.09 19.66
CA CYS A 563 -6.59 7.88 18.41
C CYS A 563 -7.38 6.57 18.43
#